data_AF-A0A514CCW9-F1
#
_entry.id   AF-A0A514CCW9-F1
#
_cell.length_a   1.000
_cell.length_b   1.000
_cell.length_c   1.000
_cell.angle_alpha   90.00
_cell.angle_beta   90.00
_cell.angle_gamma   90.00
#
_symmetry.space_group_name_H-M   'P 1'
#
loop_
_entity.id
_entity.type
_entity.pdbx_description
1 polymer ?
#
loop_
_entity_poly.entity_id
_entity_poly.type
_entity_poly.pdbx_seq_one_letter_code
_entity_poly.pdbx_strand_id
1 'polypeptide(L)'
;MTVANFLATENTATGKNTQIRIGTGSTTNNSGEYRFYNVGLGSLSNRLDFGFTGTDTRLSILAGGNVGVGTTDPKAKLHVNGSLQVTNEINLGGNATTAGSAGTAGQVLVSNGAGAAPTWKSNTTTSGTIAKAVYVQGTSEATTTSFGANGTPIDVPGVTFTHTVPAGASQTLLFTITGYAVRSGEIISGQAAQGVFTLLQGTTKVSSAYAASGDIGDLDHVPISTTLLKSVTLSPGTYTFKVQYKAWSDNQTVNFNPSSFIGYNGDTEAMLTKMQVLVYNN
;
A
#
# COMPACT_ATOMS: atom_id res chain seq x y z
N MET A 1 48.37 -35.59 2.90
CA MET A 1 47.54 -36.76 2.53
C MET A 1 47.78 -36.99 1.04
N THR A 2 48.39 -38.10 0.64
CA THR A 2 48.64 -38.40 -0.77
C THR A 2 47.31 -38.77 -1.41
N VAL A 3 46.83 -37.98 -2.36
CA VAL A 3 45.54 -38.21 -3.02
C VAL A 3 45.78 -39.08 -4.25
N ALA A 4 45.09 -40.22 -4.35
CA ALA A 4 45.07 -41.01 -5.57
C ALA A 4 44.24 -40.27 -6.63
N ASN A 5 44.88 -39.86 -7.71
CA ASN A 5 44.21 -39.13 -8.79
C ASN A 5 43.58 -40.13 -9.76
N PHE A 6 42.25 -40.09 -9.89
CA PHE A 6 41.52 -40.86 -10.90
C PHE A 6 41.75 -40.32 -12.32
N LEU A 7 42.06 -39.02 -12.45
CA LEU A 7 42.40 -38.33 -13.69
C LEU A 7 43.60 -37.41 -13.46
N ALA A 8 44.58 -37.41 -14.38
CA ALA A 8 45.77 -36.58 -14.26
C ALA A 8 45.43 -35.10 -14.47
N THR A 9 45.80 -34.24 -13.52
CA THR A 9 45.48 -32.81 -13.52
C THR A 9 46.17 -32.05 -14.65
N GLU A 10 47.32 -32.54 -15.11
CA GLU A 10 48.11 -32.00 -16.21
C GLU A 10 47.41 -32.04 -17.58
N ASN A 11 46.35 -32.84 -17.72
CA ASN A 11 45.60 -32.97 -18.97
C ASN A 11 44.55 -31.86 -19.19
N THR A 12 44.33 -30.96 -18.21
CA THR A 12 43.31 -29.90 -18.34
C THR A 12 43.95 -28.56 -18.67
N ALA A 13 44.19 -28.29 -19.96
CA ALA A 13 44.68 -27.00 -20.40
C ALA A 13 43.71 -25.85 -20.06
N THR A 14 44.23 -24.63 -19.94
CA THR A 14 43.41 -23.42 -19.78
C THR A 14 42.39 -23.29 -20.92
N GLY A 15 41.15 -22.95 -20.56
CA GLY A 15 40.01 -22.87 -21.48
C GLY A 15 39.40 -24.23 -21.85
N LYS A 16 39.87 -25.33 -21.24
CA LYS A 16 39.35 -26.69 -21.48
C LYS A 16 38.69 -27.26 -20.24
N ASN A 17 37.92 -28.32 -20.48
CA ASN A 17 37.30 -29.11 -19.43
C ASN A 17 37.92 -30.50 -19.34
N THR A 18 37.98 -31.01 -18.12
CA THR A 18 38.06 -32.45 -17.87
C THR A 18 36.73 -32.88 -17.32
N GLN A 19 36.19 -33.99 -17.83
CA GLN A 19 34.83 -34.39 -17.51
C GLN A 19 34.66 -35.90 -17.41
N ILE A 20 33.69 -36.28 -16.58
CA ILE A 20 33.14 -37.62 -16.49
C ILE A 20 31.76 -37.57 -17.12
N ARG A 21 31.47 -38.53 -17.99
CA ARG A 21 30.15 -38.70 -18.61
C ARG A 21 29.51 -39.99 -18.15
N ILE A 22 28.21 -39.92 -17.83
CA ILE A 22 27.42 -41.07 -17.39
C ILE A 22 26.10 -41.01 -18.17
N GLY A 23 25.78 -42.08 -18.92
CA GLY A 23 24.56 -42.13 -19.71
C GLY A 23 24.57 -43.22 -20.77
N THR A 24 23.62 -43.12 -21.71
CA THR A 24 23.38 -44.12 -22.76
C THR A 24 23.99 -43.75 -24.11
N GLY A 25 24.54 -42.54 -24.24
CA GLY A 25 25.22 -42.10 -25.46
C GLY A 25 25.74 -40.66 -25.41
N SER A 26 26.72 -40.34 -26.24
CA SER A 26 27.36 -39.00 -26.31
C SER A 26 26.56 -37.98 -27.14
N THR A 27 25.23 -38.12 -27.18
CA THR A 27 24.32 -37.23 -27.89
C THR A 27 23.53 -36.34 -26.92
N THR A 28 22.87 -35.32 -27.45
CA THR A 28 22.18 -34.31 -26.65
C THR A 28 21.21 -34.93 -25.65
N ASN A 29 21.31 -34.55 -24.37
CA ASN A 29 20.47 -35.03 -23.26
C ASN A 29 20.56 -36.52 -22.90
N ASN A 30 21.41 -37.32 -23.56
CA ASN A 30 21.51 -38.77 -23.31
C ASN A 30 22.63 -39.15 -22.33
N SER A 31 23.47 -38.19 -21.93
CA SER A 31 24.44 -38.37 -20.85
C SER A 31 24.53 -37.13 -19.97
N GLY A 32 24.58 -37.36 -18.65
CA GLY A 32 24.94 -36.35 -17.67
C GLY A 32 26.46 -36.13 -17.65
N GLU A 33 26.87 -34.89 -17.41
CA GLU A 33 28.28 -34.48 -17.41
C GLU A 33 28.63 -33.78 -16.10
N TYR A 34 29.69 -34.27 -15.45
CA TYR A 34 30.39 -33.58 -14.38
C TYR A 34 31.71 -33.06 -14.95
N ARG A 35 31.91 -31.74 -14.95
CA ARG A 35 33.07 -31.14 -15.60
C ARG A 35 33.81 -30.18 -14.68
N PHE A 36 35.12 -30.31 -14.62
CA PHE A 36 35.97 -29.24 -14.14
C PHE A 36 36.42 -28.40 -15.34
N TYR A 37 36.09 -27.11 -15.34
CA TYR A 37 36.54 -26.16 -16.35
C TYR A 37 37.68 -25.29 -15.81
N ASN A 38 38.82 -25.35 -16.47
CA ASN A 38 40.03 -24.63 -16.08
C ASN A 38 40.09 -23.27 -16.79
N VAL A 39 39.99 -22.17 -16.05
CA VAL A 39 40.25 -20.80 -16.53
C VAL A 39 41.72 -20.43 -16.36
N GLY A 40 42.41 -21.06 -15.41
CA GLY A 40 43.82 -20.85 -15.13
C GLY A 40 44.17 -21.24 -13.70
N LEU A 41 45.45 -21.48 -13.43
CA LEU A 41 45.93 -21.84 -12.09
C LEU A 41 45.52 -20.77 -11.06
N GLY A 42 44.83 -21.19 -9.99
CA GLY A 42 44.38 -20.30 -8.91
C GLY A 42 43.20 -19.37 -9.24
N SER A 43 42.63 -19.42 -10.45
CA SER A 43 41.51 -18.55 -10.82
C SER A 43 40.25 -18.85 -9.99
N LEU A 44 39.62 -17.80 -9.44
CA LEU A 44 38.31 -17.90 -8.79
C LEU A 44 37.17 -18.25 -9.76
N SER A 45 37.43 -18.11 -11.07
CA SER A 45 36.50 -18.47 -12.15
C SER A 45 36.67 -19.91 -12.64
N ASN A 46 37.67 -20.66 -12.13
CA ASN A 46 37.66 -22.11 -12.23
C ASN A 46 36.34 -22.63 -11.66
N ARG A 47 35.76 -23.65 -12.27
CA ARG A 47 34.41 -24.05 -11.88
C ARG A 47 34.15 -25.53 -12.06
N LEU A 48 33.25 -26.02 -11.21
CA LEU A 48 32.61 -27.32 -11.34
C LEU A 48 31.24 -27.12 -12.00
N ASP A 49 31.07 -27.69 -13.17
CA ASP A 49 29.86 -27.61 -13.98
C ASP A 49 29.11 -28.96 -13.98
N PHE A 50 27.79 -28.87 -13.95
CA PHE A 50 26.86 -29.98 -14.10
C PHE A 50 25.90 -29.69 -15.24
N GLY A 51 25.66 -30.67 -16.09
CA GLY A 51 24.72 -30.53 -17.20
C GLY A 51 24.54 -31.82 -17.97
N PHE A 52 24.08 -31.68 -19.21
CA PHE A 52 23.93 -32.80 -20.14
C PHE A 52 24.77 -32.54 -21.39
N THR A 53 25.25 -33.62 -22.00
CA THR A 53 25.93 -33.58 -23.30
C THR A 53 25.08 -32.80 -24.31
N GLY A 54 25.74 -32.00 -25.15
CA GLY A 54 25.09 -31.22 -26.22
C GLY A 54 24.21 -30.07 -25.73
N THR A 55 24.28 -29.69 -24.44
CA THR A 55 23.52 -28.57 -23.88
C THR A 55 24.40 -27.63 -23.07
N ASP A 56 23.87 -26.43 -22.81
CA ASP A 56 24.47 -25.48 -21.87
C ASP A 56 24.56 -26.06 -20.45
N THR A 57 25.54 -25.57 -19.69
CA THR A 57 25.69 -25.89 -18.27
C THR A 57 24.41 -25.53 -17.50
N ARG A 58 23.91 -26.47 -16.69
CA ARG A 58 22.67 -26.31 -15.92
C ARG A 58 22.93 -25.77 -14.52
N LEU A 59 23.99 -26.25 -13.88
CA LEU A 59 24.47 -25.77 -12.58
C LEU A 59 25.98 -25.55 -12.66
N SER A 60 26.47 -24.45 -12.13
CA SER A 60 27.88 -24.11 -12.06
C SER A 60 28.26 -23.65 -10.66
N ILE A 61 29.39 -24.11 -10.15
CA ILE A 61 29.94 -23.70 -8.86
C ILE A 61 31.35 -23.14 -9.14
N LEU A 62 31.51 -21.83 -8.98
CA LEU A 62 32.81 -21.18 -9.12
C LEU A 62 33.70 -21.48 -7.90
N ALA A 63 35.02 -21.52 -8.10
CA ALA A 63 35.99 -21.67 -7.03
C ALA A 63 35.91 -20.52 -5.99
N GLY A 64 35.44 -19.33 -6.40
CA GLY A 64 35.08 -18.23 -5.50
C GLY A 64 33.81 -18.45 -4.65
N GLY A 65 33.14 -19.59 -4.80
CA GLY A 65 31.97 -20.01 -4.03
C GLY A 65 30.62 -19.50 -4.52
N ASN A 66 30.56 -18.86 -5.68
CA ASN A 66 29.28 -18.45 -6.27
C ASN A 66 28.67 -19.64 -7.05
N VAL A 67 27.36 -19.83 -6.90
CA VAL A 67 26.59 -20.89 -7.54
C VAL A 67 25.66 -20.28 -8.58
N GLY A 68 25.73 -20.75 -9.82
CA GLY A 68 24.86 -20.35 -10.93
C GLY A 68 23.94 -21.48 -11.36
N VAL A 69 22.65 -21.22 -11.52
CA VAL A 69 21.68 -22.12 -12.18
C VAL A 69 21.31 -21.50 -13.52
N GLY A 70 21.56 -22.22 -14.62
CA GLY A 70 21.38 -21.70 -15.99
C GLY A 70 22.38 -20.61 -16.40
N THR A 71 23.48 -20.45 -15.65
CA THR A 71 24.57 -19.50 -15.97
C THR A 71 25.89 -19.99 -15.39
N THR A 72 26.98 -19.77 -16.12
CA THR A 72 28.36 -20.02 -15.65
C THR A 72 29.04 -18.76 -15.13
N ASP A 73 28.35 -17.62 -15.14
CA ASP A 73 28.86 -16.32 -14.68
C ASP A 73 27.90 -15.70 -13.63
N PRO A 74 27.77 -16.33 -12.45
CA PRO A 74 26.91 -15.86 -11.38
C PRO A 74 27.36 -14.49 -10.84
N LYS A 75 26.41 -13.53 -10.77
CA LYS A 75 26.65 -12.16 -10.26
C LYS A 75 26.37 -11.99 -8.76
N ALA A 76 25.92 -13.05 -8.11
CA ALA A 76 25.69 -13.14 -6.67
C ALA A 76 26.08 -14.52 -6.16
N LYS A 77 26.08 -14.72 -4.84
CA LYS A 77 26.43 -16.01 -4.22
C LYS A 77 25.57 -17.16 -4.73
N LEU A 78 24.29 -16.91 -4.98
CA LEU A 78 23.41 -17.76 -5.76
C LEU A 78 22.77 -16.90 -6.86
N HIS A 79 22.88 -17.33 -8.11
CA HIS A 79 22.26 -16.66 -9.26
C HIS A 79 21.48 -17.68 -10.09
N VAL A 80 20.17 -17.53 -10.17
CA VAL A 80 19.30 -18.30 -11.06
C VAL A 80 19.00 -17.45 -12.28
N ASN A 81 19.51 -17.86 -13.45
CA ASN A 81 19.18 -17.26 -14.73
C ASN A 81 17.95 -17.98 -15.31
N GLY A 82 16.76 -17.66 -14.79
CA GLY A 82 15.50 -18.32 -15.13
C GLY A 82 14.40 -18.04 -14.12
N SER A 83 13.31 -18.82 -14.19
CA SER A 83 12.21 -18.74 -13.22
C SER A 83 12.53 -19.48 -11.92
N LEU A 84 12.07 -18.95 -10.79
CA LEU A 84 12.11 -19.60 -9.48
C LEU A 84 10.67 -19.92 -9.04
N GLN A 85 10.39 -21.20 -8.79
CA GLN A 85 9.14 -21.62 -8.15
C GLN A 85 9.45 -22.05 -6.72
N VAL A 86 8.72 -21.49 -5.75
CA VAL A 86 8.81 -21.83 -4.33
C VAL A 86 7.48 -22.44 -3.89
N THR A 87 7.52 -23.62 -3.30
CA THR A 87 6.29 -24.39 -2.98
C THR A 87 5.80 -24.21 -1.55
N ASN A 88 6.70 -23.94 -0.60
CA ASN A 88 6.35 -23.80 0.82
C ASN A 88 6.53 -22.35 1.29
N GLU A 89 7.77 -21.89 1.47
CA GLU A 89 8.04 -20.58 2.03
C GLU A 89 9.41 -20.01 1.60
N ILE A 90 9.58 -18.70 1.77
CA ILE A 90 10.87 -18.00 1.64
C ILE A 90 11.25 -17.46 3.02
N ASN A 91 12.33 -17.99 3.60
CA ASN A 91 12.88 -17.51 4.86
C ASN A 91 13.83 -16.34 4.61
N LEU A 92 13.62 -15.23 5.31
CA LEU A 92 14.41 -14.00 5.18
C LEU A 92 15.15 -13.68 6.48
N GLY A 93 16.36 -13.15 6.34
CA GLY A 93 17.25 -12.90 7.49
C GLY A 93 17.84 -14.18 8.05
N GLY A 94 18.22 -14.16 9.33
CA GLY A 94 18.98 -15.24 9.96
C GLY A 94 20.48 -15.16 9.67
N ASN A 95 21.20 -16.24 10.00
CA ASN A 95 22.64 -16.39 9.76
C ASN A 95 23.02 -17.88 9.73
N ALA A 96 24.32 -18.19 9.75
CA ALA A 96 24.82 -19.57 9.68
C ALA A 96 24.31 -20.50 10.80
N THR A 97 23.84 -19.95 11.93
CA THR A 97 23.38 -20.70 13.09
C THR A 97 21.95 -20.34 13.53
N THR A 98 21.28 -19.40 12.87
CA THR A 98 19.93 -18.95 13.20
C THR A 98 19.07 -18.93 11.94
N ALA A 99 17.92 -19.61 11.96
CA ALA A 99 16.97 -19.56 10.85
C ALA A 99 16.41 -18.15 10.63
N GLY A 100 16.08 -17.83 9.37
CA GLY A 100 15.32 -16.63 9.01
C GLY A 100 13.83 -16.75 9.39
N SER A 101 13.04 -15.76 8.99
CA SER A 101 11.59 -15.75 9.16
C SER A 101 10.87 -15.95 7.84
N ALA A 102 9.87 -16.83 7.82
CA ALA A 102 8.96 -17.05 6.70
C ALA A 102 7.84 -15.99 6.61
N GLY A 103 7.76 -15.11 7.61
CA GLY A 103 6.69 -14.12 7.73
C GLY A 103 5.38 -14.74 8.20
N THR A 104 4.33 -13.91 8.23
CA THR A 104 2.96 -14.28 8.55
C THR A 104 1.99 -13.77 7.49
N ALA A 105 0.76 -14.30 7.47
CA ALA A 105 -0.26 -13.91 6.51
C ALA A 105 -0.50 -12.39 6.49
N GLY A 106 -0.63 -11.81 5.29
CA GLY A 106 -0.85 -10.36 5.08
C GLY A 106 0.42 -9.51 5.09
N GLN A 107 1.59 -10.11 5.26
CA GLN A 107 2.87 -9.42 5.12
C GLN A 107 3.33 -9.39 3.65
N VAL A 108 4.09 -8.36 3.32
CA VAL A 108 4.78 -8.17 2.04
C VAL A 108 6.29 -8.15 2.29
N LEU A 109 7.05 -8.63 1.30
CA LEU A 109 8.50 -8.55 1.30
C LEU A 109 8.93 -7.09 1.11
N VAL A 110 9.77 -6.57 2.00
CA VAL A 110 10.28 -5.20 1.93
C VAL A 110 11.81 -5.21 1.91
N SER A 111 12.39 -4.41 1.02
CA SER A 111 13.82 -4.14 0.98
C SER A 111 14.20 -3.15 2.09
N ASN A 112 15.25 -3.47 2.86
CA ASN A 112 15.81 -2.58 3.87
C ASN A 112 17.02 -1.78 3.38
N GLY A 113 17.25 -1.75 2.06
CA GLY A 113 18.40 -1.09 1.46
C GLY A 113 19.63 -1.99 1.32
N ALA A 114 20.72 -1.42 0.80
CA ALA A 114 21.92 -2.16 0.46
C ALA A 114 22.59 -2.77 1.70
N GLY A 115 22.96 -4.06 1.62
CA GLY A 115 23.68 -4.78 2.69
C GLY A 115 22.80 -5.24 3.86
N ALA A 116 21.55 -4.80 3.95
CA ALA A 116 20.60 -5.26 4.96
C ALA A 116 19.77 -6.44 4.42
N ALA A 117 19.51 -7.43 5.28
CA ALA A 117 18.56 -8.49 4.93
C ALA A 117 17.16 -7.90 4.74
N PRO A 118 16.39 -8.32 3.71
CA PRO A 118 15.01 -7.92 3.57
C PRO A 118 14.16 -8.51 4.71
N THR A 119 12.98 -7.91 4.95
CA THR A 119 12.08 -8.33 6.02
C THR A 119 10.65 -8.46 5.53
N TRP A 120 9.87 -9.30 6.20
CA TRP A 120 8.42 -9.33 6.05
C TRP A 120 7.79 -8.20 6.86
N LYS A 121 6.97 -7.36 6.23
CA LYS A 121 6.29 -6.24 6.87
C LYS A 121 4.79 -6.27 6.58
N SER A 122 3.95 -5.94 7.56
CA SER A 122 2.51 -5.85 7.31
C SER A 122 2.21 -4.76 6.27
N ASN A 123 1.36 -5.06 5.28
CA ASN A 123 0.92 -4.08 4.28
C ASN A 123 0.31 -2.82 4.92
N THR A 124 -0.31 -2.96 6.10
CA THR A 124 -0.85 -1.83 6.88
C THR A 124 0.20 -0.93 7.52
N THR A 125 1.49 -1.21 7.32
CA THR A 125 2.62 -0.44 7.87
C THR A 125 3.72 -0.16 6.82
N THR A 126 3.51 -0.53 5.55
CA THR A 126 4.48 -0.31 4.48
C THR A 126 4.40 1.14 4.00
N SER A 127 5.44 1.93 4.24
CA SER A 127 5.53 3.36 3.88
C SER A 127 5.21 3.62 2.40
N GLY A 128 4.54 4.73 2.10
CA GLY A 128 4.21 5.18 0.75
C GLY A 128 2.98 4.53 0.12
N THR A 129 2.29 3.62 0.84
CA THR A 129 1.08 2.95 0.35
C THR A 129 -0.18 3.55 0.97
N ILE A 130 -1.30 3.48 0.23
CA ILE A 130 -2.63 3.67 0.83
C ILE A 130 -2.93 2.40 1.64
N ALA A 131 -2.89 2.52 2.96
CA ALA A 131 -3.21 1.44 3.89
C ALA A 131 -4.71 1.13 3.92
N LYS A 132 -5.55 2.15 3.69
CA LYS A 132 -7.01 2.06 3.79
C LYS A 132 -7.67 3.21 3.03
N ALA A 133 -8.78 2.92 2.35
CA ALA A 133 -9.72 3.92 1.86
C ALA A 133 -11.04 3.75 2.60
N VAL A 134 -11.63 4.85 3.07
CA VAL A 134 -12.87 4.85 3.85
C VAL A 134 -13.84 5.82 3.23
N TYR A 135 -15.11 5.44 3.17
CA TYR A 135 -16.22 6.28 2.79
C TYR A 135 -17.28 6.22 3.89
N VAL A 136 -17.72 7.39 4.34
CA VAL A 136 -18.88 7.54 5.25
C VAL A 136 -19.79 8.62 4.72
N GLN A 137 -21.08 8.50 5.01
CA GLN A 137 -22.11 9.40 4.53
C GLN A 137 -23.09 9.80 5.62
N GLY A 138 -23.81 10.89 5.37
CA GLY A 138 -24.93 11.36 6.17
C GLY A 138 -26.05 10.31 6.26
N THR A 139 -26.85 10.39 7.31
CA THR A 139 -27.93 9.41 7.57
C THR A 139 -29.29 10.06 7.76
N SER A 140 -29.42 10.98 8.71
CA SER A 140 -30.66 11.71 8.97
C SER A 140 -30.45 13.21 8.85
N GLU A 141 -31.55 13.92 8.57
CA GLU A 141 -31.61 15.38 8.64
C GLU A 141 -31.26 15.86 10.05
N ALA A 142 -30.58 17.00 10.14
CA ALA A 142 -30.39 17.71 11.39
C ALA A 142 -30.36 19.22 11.17
N THR A 143 -31.17 19.94 11.93
CA THR A 143 -31.32 21.39 11.83
C THR A 143 -30.58 22.09 12.96
N THR A 144 -29.81 23.12 12.63
CA THR A 144 -29.25 24.06 13.61
C THR A 144 -30.01 25.39 13.50
N THR A 145 -30.36 25.97 14.65
CA THR A 145 -31.13 27.20 14.73
C THR A 145 -30.25 28.40 15.10
N SER A 146 -30.45 29.55 14.45
CA SER A 146 -29.69 30.77 14.70
C SER A 146 -30.49 31.82 15.49
N PHE A 147 -30.90 31.53 16.72
CA PHE A 147 -31.48 32.56 17.61
C PHE A 147 -30.48 32.94 18.71
N GLY A 148 -29.86 34.13 18.57
CA GLY A 148 -28.99 34.77 19.57
C GLY A 148 -27.59 34.14 19.73
N ALA A 149 -26.54 34.92 19.47
CA ALA A 149 -25.12 34.56 19.63
C ALA A 149 -24.66 33.23 18.98
N ASN A 150 -24.43 33.24 17.66
CA ASN A 150 -23.75 32.16 16.92
C ASN A 150 -24.32 30.75 17.18
N GLY A 151 -25.34 30.33 16.43
CA GLY A 151 -26.15 29.11 16.63
C GLY A 151 -25.40 27.85 17.08
N THR A 152 -26.01 27.01 17.91
CA THR A 152 -25.34 25.84 18.51
C THR A 152 -24.84 24.86 17.44
N PRO A 153 -23.55 24.46 17.46
CA PRO A 153 -23.05 23.42 16.55
C PRO A 153 -23.79 22.09 16.75
N ILE A 154 -24.11 21.44 15.64
CA ILE A 154 -24.67 20.09 15.61
C ILE A 154 -23.65 19.13 14.98
N ASP A 155 -23.58 17.90 15.47
CA ASP A 155 -22.88 16.83 14.76
C ASP A 155 -23.68 16.47 13.50
N VAL A 156 -23.02 16.34 12.36
CA VAL A 156 -23.67 15.89 11.12
C VAL A 156 -23.96 14.39 11.27
N PRO A 157 -25.25 13.96 11.32
CA PRO A 157 -25.58 12.57 11.63
C PRO A 157 -24.95 11.60 10.62
N GLY A 158 -24.28 10.56 11.11
CA GLY A 158 -23.64 9.51 10.29
C GLY A 158 -22.20 9.82 9.84
N VAL A 159 -21.72 11.06 9.96
CA VAL A 159 -20.40 11.46 9.45
C VAL A 159 -19.36 11.44 10.57
N THR A 160 -19.08 10.25 11.10
CA THR A 160 -18.06 9.98 12.11
C THR A 160 -17.13 8.85 11.65
N PHE A 161 -15.83 8.97 11.94
CA PHE A 161 -14.81 8.01 11.55
C PHE A 161 -13.82 7.79 12.69
N THR A 162 -13.62 6.54 13.10
CA THR A 162 -12.59 6.16 14.07
C THR A 162 -11.47 5.39 13.40
N HIS A 163 -10.24 5.75 13.73
CA HIS A 163 -9.03 5.16 13.17
C HIS A 163 -7.99 4.89 14.23
N THR A 164 -7.34 3.74 14.14
CA THR A 164 -6.23 3.35 15.01
C THR A 164 -4.95 3.26 14.18
N VAL A 165 -3.97 4.09 14.51
CA VAL A 165 -2.62 4.03 13.95
C VAL A 165 -1.83 2.94 14.69
N PRO A 166 -1.25 1.95 13.99
CA PRO A 166 -0.49 0.87 14.61
C PRO A 166 0.71 1.36 15.44
N ALA A 167 1.10 0.56 16.45
CA ALA A 167 2.30 0.84 17.25
C ALA A 167 3.56 0.93 16.36
N GLY A 168 4.40 1.92 16.62
CA GLY A 168 5.64 2.14 15.86
C GLY A 168 5.45 2.67 14.43
N ALA A 169 4.20 2.97 14.02
CA ALA A 169 3.90 3.57 12.72
C ALA A 169 3.42 5.01 12.85
N SER A 170 3.59 5.80 11.81
CA SER A 170 2.87 7.06 11.62
C SER A 170 2.04 6.95 10.35
N GLN A 171 0.86 7.55 10.34
CA GLN A 171 -0.02 7.56 9.18
C GLN A 171 -0.52 8.96 8.89
N THR A 172 -0.68 9.27 7.60
CA THR A 172 -1.27 10.52 7.14
C THR A 172 -2.66 10.25 6.59
N LEU A 173 -3.66 10.90 7.15
CA LEU A 173 -5.06 10.82 6.71
C LEU A 173 -5.33 12.01 5.80
N LEU A 174 -5.79 11.75 4.57
CA LEU A 174 -6.30 12.75 3.65
C LEU A 174 -7.82 12.70 3.65
N PHE A 175 -8.44 13.75 4.18
CA PHE A 175 -9.88 13.94 4.22
C PHE A 175 -10.36 14.73 3.01
N THR A 176 -11.40 14.22 2.36
CA THR A 176 -12.21 14.91 1.36
C THR A 176 -13.66 14.86 1.82
N ILE A 177 -14.21 16.00 2.21
CA ILE A 177 -15.58 16.10 2.74
C ILE A 177 -16.39 17.02 1.84
N THR A 178 -17.51 16.54 1.32
CA THR A 178 -18.49 17.34 0.60
C THR A 178 -19.75 17.47 1.45
N GLY A 179 -20.18 18.69 1.72
CA GLY A 179 -21.33 18.98 2.58
C GLY A 179 -22.33 19.90 1.89
N TYR A 180 -23.62 19.68 2.22
CA TYR A 180 -24.74 20.50 1.81
C TYR A 180 -25.51 20.94 3.06
N ALA A 181 -25.83 22.23 3.13
CA ALA A 181 -26.65 22.79 4.18
C ALA A 181 -27.69 23.71 3.54
N VAL A 182 -28.95 23.55 3.93
CA VAL A 182 -30.08 24.24 3.31
C VAL A 182 -30.82 25.08 4.34
N ARG A 183 -31.14 26.33 3.99
CA ARG A 183 -31.95 27.23 4.82
C ARG A 183 -33.23 26.51 5.24
N SER A 184 -33.58 26.59 6.52
CA SER A 184 -34.71 25.83 7.10
C SER A 184 -35.77 26.79 7.62
N GLY A 185 -37.04 26.46 7.38
CA GLY A 185 -38.17 27.31 7.77
C GLY A 185 -39.00 27.75 6.58
N GLU A 186 -39.88 28.72 6.81
CA GLU A 186 -40.79 29.25 5.78
C GLU A 186 -40.02 29.94 4.65
N ILE A 187 -40.49 29.77 3.41
CA ILE A 187 -39.92 30.44 2.23
C ILE A 187 -40.29 31.93 2.31
N ILE A 188 -39.32 32.76 2.67
CA ILE A 188 -39.43 34.20 2.55
C ILE A 188 -38.46 34.61 1.43
N SER A 189 -39.02 35.16 0.34
CA SER A 189 -38.27 35.57 -0.84
C SER A 189 -37.08 36.47 -0.48
N GLY A 190 -35.89 36.11 -0.98
CA GLY A 190 -34.68 36.93 -0.88
C GLY A 190 -33.84 36.69 0.37
N GLN A 191 -34.04 35.57 1.06
CA GLN A 191 -33.27 35.21 2.25
C GLN A 191 -32.11 34.25 1.94
N ALA A 192 -30.96 34.50 2.57
CA ALA A 192 -29.79 33.63 2.50
C ALA A 192 -29.37 33.20 3.90
N ALA A 193 -28.86 31.97 3.98
CA ALA A 193 -28.33 31.38 5.20
C ALA A 193 -26.85 31.05 5.03
N GLN A 194 -26.11 31.13 6.14
CA GLN A 194 -24.67 30.92 6.16
C GLN A 194 -24.24 30.15 7.41
N GLY A 195 -23.24 29.30 7.20
CA GLY A 195 -22.65 28.51 8.24
C GLY A 195 -21.32 27.90 7.84
N VAL A 196 -20.88 26.93 8.65
CA VAL A 196 -19.57 26.30 8.49
C VAL A 196 -19.63 24.82 8.81
N PHE A 197 -19.09 24.02 7.89
CA PHE A 197 -18.68 22.65 8.19
C PHE A 197 -17.33 22.67 8.88
N THR A 198 -17.22 21.92 9.98
CA THR A 198 -15.97 21.80 10.74
C THR A 198 -15.61 20.33 10.90
N LEU A 199 -14.41 19.96 10.47
CA LEU A 199 -13.81 18.67 10.79
C LEU A 199 -13.16 18.78 12.18
N LEU A 200 -13.54 17.87 13.08
CA LEU A 200 -13.03 17.78 14.45
C LEU A 200 -12.30 16.46 14.64
N GLN A 201 -11.24 16.49 15.46
CA GLN A 201 -10.62 15.33 16.06
C GLN A 201 -10.95 15.35 17.55
N GLY A 202 -11.84 14.47 18.00
CA GLY A 202 -12.50 14.61 19.30
C GLY A 202 -13.24 15.94 19.39
N THR A 203 -12.76 16.85 20.22
CA THR A 203 -13.28 18.22 20.39
C THR A 203 -12.41 19.29 19.72
N THR A 204 -11.24 18.93 19.20
CA THR A 204 -10.29 19.88 18.62
C THR A 204 -10.59 20.11 17.14
N LYS A 205 -10.70 21.38 16.74
CA LYS A 205 -10.89 21.78 15.34
C LYS A 205 -9.65 21.41 14.52
N VAL A 206 -9.87 20.70 13.41
CA VAL A 206 -8.83 20.31 12.45
C VAL A 206 -8.85 21.21 11.21
N SER A 207 -10.05 21.45 10.67
CA SER A 207 -10.27 22.32 9.52
C SER A 207 -11.73 22.75 9.45
N SER A 208 -12.05 23.70 8.58
CA SER A 208 -13.42 24.14 8.33
C SER A 208 -13.58 24.66 6.91
N ALA A 209 -14.82 24.67 6.42
CA ALA A 209 -15.17 25.28 5.15
C ALA A 209 -16.55 25.95 5.22
N TYR A 210 -16.65 27.12 4.60
CA TYR A 210 -17.87 27.94 4.54
C TYR A 210 -18.95 27.26 3.70
N ALA A 211 -20.20 27.34 4.15
CA ALA A 211 -21.38 26.88 3.43
C ALA A 211 -22.45 27.96 3.43
N ALA A 212 -23.25 27.99 2.38
CA ALA A 212 -24.39 28.90 2.28
C ALA A 212 -25.52 28.26 1.48
N SER A 213 -26.70 28.83 1.63
CA SER A 213 -27.86 28.51 0.79
C SER A 213 -28.73 29.73 0.64
N GLY A 214 -29.45 29.85 -0.46
CA GLY A 214 -30.39 30.94 -0.66
C GLY A 214 -31.21 30.71 -1.92
N ASP A 215 -32.06 31.68 -2.24
CA ASP A 215 -32.94 31.59 -3.40
C ASP A 215 -32.18 32.10 -4.65
N ILE A 216 -32.31 31.40 -5.78
CA ILE A 216 -31.67 31.74 -7.06
C ILE A 216 -32.73 31.73 -8.16
N GLY A 217 -33.21 32.92 -8.55
CA GLY A 217 -34.32 33.05 -9.50
C GLY A 217 -35.59 32.44 -8.92
N ASP A 218 -36.20 31.50 -9.65
CA ASP A 218 -37.40 30.76 -9.22
C ASP A 218 -37.08 29.51 -8.37
N LEU A 219 -35.81 29.28 -8.02
CA LEU A 219 -35.38 28.17 -7.18
C LEU A 219 -35.17 28.62 -5.74
N ASP A 220 -35.97 28.09 -4.82
CA ASP A 220 -35.82 28.34 -3.40
C ASP A 220 -34.79 27.41 -2.76
N HIS A 221 -34.14 27.86 -1.68
CA HIS A 221 -33.33 27.01 -0.80
C HIS A 221 -32.12 26.33 -1.48
N VAL A 222 -31.58 26.89 -2.56
CA VAL A 222 -30.46 26.30 -3.31
C VAL A 222 -29.20 26.25 -2.43
N PRO A 223 -28.65 25.07 -2.13
CA PRO A 223 -27.41 24.95 -1.38
C PRO A 223 -26.20 25.26 -2.28
N ILE A 224 -25.24 25.99 -1.74
CA ILE A 224 -23.88 26.05 -2.29
C ILE A 224 -23.09 24.93 -1.62
N SER A 225 -22.78 23.88 -2.40
CA SER A 225 -22.00 22.74 -1.90
C SER A 225 -20.62 23.19 -1.45
N THR A 226 -20.15 22.62 -0.35
CA THR A 226 -18.83 22.91 0.20
C THR A 226 -17.95 21.69 0.13
N THR A 227 -16.69 21.87 -0.29
CA THR A 227 -15.66 20.82 -0.19
C THR A 227 -14.57 21.23 0.79
N LEU A 228 -14.30 20.39 1.78
CA LEU A 228 -13.21 20.51 2.74
C LEU A 228 -12.14 19.46 2.43
N LEU A 229 -10.93 19.92 2.10
CA LEU A 229 -9.74 19.09 1.91
C LEU A 229 -8.76 19.34 3.06
N LYS A 230 -8.29 18.27 3.72
CA LYS A 230 -7.31 18.40 4.80
C LYS A 230 -6.48 17.14 4.98
N SER A 231 -5.18 17.30 5.17
CA SER A 231 -4.30 16.24 5.66
C SER A 231 -4.07 16.36 7.17
N VAL A 232 -4.00 15.21 7.85
CA VAL A 232 -3.63 15.10 9.27
C VAL A 232 -2.64 13.94 9.43
N THR A 233 -1.46 14.23 9.96
CA THR A 233 -0.48 13.18 10.31
C THR A 233 -0.66 12.81 11.77
N LEU A 234 -0.74 11.51 12.03
CA LEU A 234 -1.01 10.93 13.34
C LEU A 234 0.15 10.02 13.77
N SER A 235 0.46 10.07 15.06
CA SER A 235 1.30 9.11 15.76
C SER A 235 0.49 7.85 16.12
N PRO A 236 1.11 6.78 16.67
CA PRO A 236 0.35 5.64 17.18
C PRO A 236 -0.73 6.06 18.18
N GLY A 237 -1.92 5.48 18.05
CA GLY A 237 -3.08 5.82 18.89
C GLY A 237 -4.42 5.63 18.18
N THR A 238 -5.51 5.79 18.93
CA THR A 238 -6.88 5.75 18.39
C THR A 238 -7.49 7.14 18.39
N TYR A 239 -8.04 7.54 17.25
CA TYR A 239 -8.55 8.88 16.98
C TYR A 239 -9.95 8.80 16.40
N THR A 240 -10.84 9.65 16.87
CA THR A 240 -12.19 9.80 16.31
C THR A 240 -12.32 11.16 15.66
N PHE A 241 -12.74 11.15 14.41
CA PHE A 241 -13.05 12.32 13.60
C PHE A 241 -14.54 12.41 13.39
N LYS A 242 -15.08 13.63 13.43
CA LYS A 242 -16.48 13.89 13.12
C LYS A 242 -16.64 15.21 12.39
N VAL A 243 -17.71 15.32 11.60
CA VAL A 243 -18.09 16.57 10.96
C VAL A 243 -19.17 17.22 11.80
N GLN A 244 -18.96 18.48 12.15
CA GLN A 244 -19.98 19.35 12.74
C GLN A 244 -20.41 20.41 11.74
N TYR A 245 -21.64 20.87 11.93
CA TYR A 245 -22.17 22.02 11.23
C TYR A 245 -22.65 23.09 12.22
N LYS A 246 -22.40 24.35 11.90
CA LYS A 246 -22.84 25.50 12.69
C LYS A 246 -23.38 26.58 11.76
N ALA A 247 -24.65 26.94 11.91
CA ALA A 247 -25.20 28.12 11.25
C ALA A 247 -24.92 29.38 12.09
N TRP A 248 -24.64 30.50 11.42
CA TRP A 248 -24.53 31.81 12.05
C TRP A 248 -25.42 32.87 11.41
N SER A 249 -26.04 32.57 10.27
CA SER A 249 -27.06 33.40 9.63
C SER A 249 -28.19 32.49 9.17
N ASP A 250 -29.36 32.65 9.78
CA ASP A 250 -30.56 31.83 9.59
C ASP A 250 -30.39 30.34 9.96
N ASN A 251 -31.50 29.62 10.09
CA ASN A 251 -31.52 28.20 10.40
C ASN A 251 -31.09 27.41 9.17
N GLN A 252 -30.31 26.33 9.35
CA GLN A 252 -29.92 25.45 8.26
C GLN A 252 -29.99 23.98 8.66
N THR A 253 -30.34 23.14 7.69
CA THR A 253 -30.45 21.68 7.81
C THR A 253 -29.38 21.03 6.95
N VAL A 254 -28.62 20.12 7.56
CA VAL A 254 -27.68 19.23 6.87
C VAL A 254 -28.35 17.90 6.56
N ASN A 255 -27.84 17.18 5.57
CA ASN A 255 -28.41 15.90 5.10
C ASN A 255 -29.90 16.02 4.70
N PHE A 256 -30.30 17.22 4.24
CA PHE A 256 -31.68 17.54 3.91
C PHE A 256 -32.25 16.56 2.86
N ASN A 257 -33.49 16.16 3.01
CA ASN A 257 -34.22 15.35 2.05
C ASN A 257 -35.02 16.28 1.12
N PRO A 258 -34.60 16.44 -0.15
CA PRO A 258 -35.25 17.36 -1.09
C PRO A 258 -36.62 16.90 -1.60
N SER A 259 -37.26 15.91 -0.97
CA SER A 259 -38.60 15.43 -1.31
C SER A 259 -39.69 16.50 -1.37
N SER A 260 -39.50 17.63 -0.70
CA SER A 260 -40.42 18.78 -0.75
C SER A 260 -40.19 19.73 -1.94
N PHE A 261 -39.11 19.57 -2.70
CA PHE A 261 -38.79 20.45 -3.83
C PHE A 261 -39.60 20.10 -5.08
N ILE A 262 -40.04 21.12 -5.81
CA ILE A 262 -40.74 20.97 -7.08
C ILE A 262 -39.80 20.31 -8.09
N GLY A 263 -40.28 19.26 -8.77
CA GLY A 263 -39.48 18.53 -9.76
C GLY A 263 -38.45 17.57 -9.17
N TYR A 264 -38.51 17.29 -7.87
CA TYR A 264 -37.68 16.27 -7.24
C TYR A 264 -37.81 14.91 -7.95
N ASN A 265 -36.67 14.27 -8.19
CA ASN A 265 -36.55 13.03 -8.98
C ASN A 265 -36.47 11.75 -8.12
N GLY A 266 -36.59 11.84 -6.79
CA GLY A 266 -36.49 10.70 -5.89
C GLY A 266 -35.09 10.41 -5.34
N ASP A 267 -34.07 11.22 -5.65
CA ASP A 267 -32.70 11.03 -5.15
C ASP A 267 -32.54 11.49 -3.69
N THR A 268 -32.57 10.55 -2.74
CA THR A 268 -32.40 10.84 -1.31
C THR A 268 -30.93 11.01 -0.89
N GLU A 269 -29.98 10.72 -1.78
CA GLU A 269 -28.54 10.78 -1.51
C GLU A 269 -27.91 12.13 -1.91
N ALA A 270 -28.55 12.86 -2.83
CA ALA A 270 -28.02 14.07 -3.47
C ALA A 270 -27.52 15.14 -2.51
N MET A 271 -28.08 15.21 -1.30
CA MET A 271 -27.80 16.25 -0.31
C MET A 271 -27.19 15.72 0.99
N LEU A 272 -26.83 14.42 1.03
CA LEU A 272 -26.10 13.85 2.15
C LEU A 272 -24.67 14.38 2.17
N THR A 273 -24.18 14.71 3.36
CA THR A 273 -22.77 15.00 3.57
C THR A 273 -21.95 13.72 3.37
N LYS A 274 -20.85 13.78 2.64
CA LYS A 274 -20.00 12.63 2.31
C LYS A 274 -18.58 12.91 2.75
N MET A 275 -17.93 11.93 3.37
CA MET A 275 -16.53 12.01 3.77
C MET A 275 -15.76 10.79 3.25
N GLN A 276 -14.78 11.06 2.41
CA GLN A 276 -13.76 10.10 2.01
C GLN A 276 -12.50 10.34 2.84
N VAL A 277 -11.88 9.25 3.32
CA VAL A 277 -10.59 9.29 4.01
C VAL A 277 -9.64 8.30 3.37
N LEU A 278 -8.50 8.79 2.88
CA LEU A 278 -7.38 7.95 2.44
C LEU A 278 -6.32 7.94 3.54
N VAL A 279 -5.95 6.75 4.01
CA VAL A 279 -4.93 6.55 5.04
C VAL A 279 -3.63 6.12 4.36
N TYR A 280 -2.60 6.94 4.46
CA TYR A 280 -1.27 6.66 3.96
C TYR A 280 -0.37 6.19 5.10
N ASN A 281 0.40 5.13 4.85
CA ASN A 281 1.52 4.77 5.72
C ASN A 281 2.69 5.71 5.45
N ASN A 282 3.20 6.36 6.49
CA ASN A 282 4.42 7.15 6.40
C ASN A 282 5.66 6.25 6.49
#